data_AF-A0A564W151-F1
#
_entry.id   AF-A0A564W151-F1
#
_cell.length_a   1.000
_cell.length_b   1.000
_cell.length_c   1.000
_cell.angle_alpha   90.00
_cell.angle_beta   90.00
_cell.angle_gamma   90.00
#
_symmetry.space_group_name_H-M   'P 1'
#
loop_
_entity.id
_entity.type
_entity.pdbx_description
1 polymer ?
#
loop_
_entity_poly.entity_id
_entity_poly.type
_entity_poly.pdbx_seq_one_letter_code
_entity_poly.pdbx_strand_id
1 'polypeptide(L)'
;MGSRGPALHGRVQAFVYAGMQDERGQTRVEDEPLARVARDAGCTPTSVYQWMRRCRSEGIPGLTDGRNAPMPAGPVPRAGDDVEELRRQVEALRLENAVMRETINVLKADDPRLEPSMPANGERTRVVDAIRGEFGLAACLKAVGLKRGTYYYERSAIAAGDRYAVLRARVAGLFEQGGRVWGYRTIHRMLRLDESDPIVVSEKVVRRIMREGPCGPCT
;
A
#
# COMPACT_ATOMS: atom_id res chain seq x y z
N MET A 1 21.44 -38.26 -42.65
CA MET A 1 21.32 -38.88 -41.31
C MET A 1 21.85 -37.89 -40.28
N GLY A 2 20.95 -37.28 -39.50
CA GLY A 2 21.33 -36.25 -38.53
C GLY A 2 21.91 -36.90 -37.28
N SER A 3 23.21 -36.71 -37.06
CA SER A 3 23.86 -37.10 -35.80
C SER A 3 23.28 -36.24 -34.69
N ARG A 4 22.48 -36.83 -33.77
CA ARG A 4 22.00 -36.13 -32.58
C ARG A 4 23.22 -35.87 -31.69
N GLY A 5 23.69 -34.62 -31.67
CA GLY A 5 24.77 -34.22 -30.76
C GLY A 5 24.38 -34.48 -29.30
N PRO A 6 25.36 -34.68 -28.40
CA PRO A 6 25.09 -35.05 -27.02
C PRO A 6 24.22 -34.00 -26.31
N ALA A 7 23.40 -34.48 -25.37
CA ALA A 7 22.53 -33.67 -24.54
C ALA A 7 23.34 -32.60 -23.77
N LEU A 8 22.67 -31.51 -23.35
CA LEU A 8 23.26 -30.42 -22.55
C LEU A 8 24.10 -30.94 -21.37
N HIS A 9 23.66 -32.02 -20.73
CA HIS A 9 24.40 -32.69 -19.66
C HIS A 9 25.80 -33.14 -20.10
N GLY A 10 25.94 -33.80 -21.25
CA GLY A 10 27.23 -34.23 -21.79
C GLY A 10 28.14 -33.07 -22.20
N ARG A 11 27.57 -31.94 -22.65
CA ARG A 11 28.33 -30.71 -22.98
C ARG A 11 28.85 -30.00 -21.73
N VAL A 12 28.02 -29.93 -20.69
CA VAL A 12 28.40 -29.37 -19.38
C VAL A 12 29.41 -30.27 -18.68
N GLN A 13 29.27 -31.60 -18.77
CA GLN A 13 30.21 -32.54 -18.19
C GLN A 13 31.57 -32.49 -18.89
N ALA A 14 31.60 -32.34 -20.22
CA ALA A 14 32.83 -32.06 -20.97
C ALA A 14 33.46 -30.69 -20.61
N PHE A 15 32.64 -29.68 -20.31
CA PHE A 15 33.10 -28.37 -19.84
C PHE A 15 33.69 -28.43 -18.43
N VAL A 16 33.05 -29.15 -17.51
CA VAL A 16 33.57 -29.36 -16.14
C VAL A 16 34.86 -30.17 -16.16
N TYR A 17 34.98 -31.19 -17.03
CA TYR A 17 36.20 -31.97 -17.20
C TYR A 17 37.32 -31.21 -17.91
N ALA A 18 37.02 -30.38 -18.92
CA ALA A 18 38.01 -29.51 -19.57
C ALA A 18 38.39 -28.29 -18.72
N GLY A 19 37.62 -28.01 -17.66
CA GLY A 19 37.73 -26.84 -16.79
C GLY A 19 38.23 -27.12 -15.37
N MET A 20 38.84 -28.29 -15.08
CA MET A 20 39.59 -28.48 -13.82
C MET A 20 40.83 -27.57 -13.80
N GLN A 21 40.61 -26.31 -13.45
CA GLN A 21 41.61 -25.40 -12.91
C GLN A 21 41.71 -25.69 -11.42
N ASP A 22 42.92 -25.79 -10.87
CA ASP A 22 43.10 -25.69 -9.42
C ASP A 22 42.77 -24.25 -8.96
N GLU A 23 42.64 -24.05 -7.65
CA GLU A 23 42.34 -22.74 -7.03
C GLU A 23 43.42 -21.64 -7.30
N ARG A 24 44.46 -21.94 -8.11
CA ARG A 24 45.54 -21.03 -8.49
C ARG A 24 45.59 -20.74 -9.99
N GLY A 25 44.64 -21.23 -10.79
CA GLY A 25 44.47 -20.83 -12.18
C GLY A 25 45.63 -21.22 -13.10
N GLN A 26 46.37 -22.29 -12.78
CA GLN A 26 47.48 -22.76 -13.60
C GLN A 26 47.12 -24.05 -14.35
N THR A 27 47.34 -24.05 -15.66
CA THR A 27 47.02 -25.17 -16.56
C THR A 27 48.10 -26.25 -16.44
N ARG A 28 47.77 -27.41 -15.88
CA ARG A 28 48.52 -28.63 -16.17
C ARG A 28 48.07 -29.15 -17.53
N VAL A 29 48.72 -28.66 -18.59
CA VAL A 29 48.73 -29.38 -19.86
C VAL A 29 49.73 -30.53 -19.71
N GLU A 30 49.26 -31.63 -19.15
CA GLU A 30 49.76 -32.92 -19.60
C GLU A 30 48.69 -33.51 -20.51
N ASP A 31 49.12 -33.97 -21.67
CA ASP A 31 48.31 -34.43 -22.80
C ASP A 31 47.44 -35.65 -22.45
N GLU A 32 46.45 -35.48 -21.59
CA GLU A 32 45.30 -36.36 -21.48
C GLU A 32 44.25 -35.81 -22.46
N PRO A 33 44.30 -36.28 -23.72
CA PRO A 33 44.02 -35.43 -24.84
C PRO A 33 42.51 -35.24 -24.97
N LEU A 34 42.09 -34.10 -25.50
CA LEU A 34 40.72 -33.76 -25.90
C LEU A 34 39.91 -34.94 -26.49
N ALA A 35 40.60 -35.91 -27.09
CA ALA A 35 40.08 -37.19 -27.59
C ALA A 35 39.45 -38.11 -26.53
N ARG A 36 39.97 -38.16 -25.30
CA ARG A 36 39.37 -38.94 -24.19
C ARG A 36 38.05 -38.31 -23.74
N VAL A 37 38.05 -36.99 -23.52
CA VAL A 37 36.84 -36.22 -23.16
C VAL A 37 35.78 -36.33 -24.26
N ALA A 38 36.19 -36.26 -25.52
CA ALA A 38 35.29 -36.44 -26.65
C ALA A 38 34.68 -37.86 -26.68
N ARG A 39 35.48 -38.90 -26.39
CA ARG A 39 35.01 -40.30 -26.32
C ARG A 39 34.00 -40.48 -25.18
N ASP A 40 34.31 -39.98 -23.99
CA ASP A 40 33.46 -40.11 -22.80
C ASP A 40 32.14 -39.34 -22.95
N ALA A 41 32.15 -38.22 -23.68
CA ALA A 41 30.96 -37.44 -24.02
C ALA A 41 30.23 -37.91 -25.30
N GLY A 42 30.74 -38.93 -25.99
CA GLY A 42 30.16 -39.46 -27.24
C GLY A 42 30.19 -38.48 -28.41
N CYS A 43 31.16 -37.57 -28.46
CA CYS A 43 31.30 -36.54 -29.50
C CYS A 43 32.68 -36.55 -30.17
N THR A 44 32.87 -35.71 -31.18
CA THR A 44 34.19 -35.59 -31.85
C THR A 44 35.07 -34.57 -31.14
N PRO A 45 36.41 -34.75 -31.12
CA PRO A 45 37.33 -33.77 -30.53
C PRO A 45 37.15 -32.36 -31.11
N THR A 46 36.82 -32.27 -32.40
CA THR A 46 36.53 -31.01 -33.10
C THR A 46 35.29 -30.31 -32.54
N SER A 47 34.26 -31.05 -32.13
CA SER A 47 33.06 -30.49 -31.48
C SER A 47 33.40 -29.88 -30.13
N VAL A 48 34.24 -30.56 -29.34
CA VAL A 48 34.73 -30.05 -28.05
C VAL A 48 35.55 -28.78 -28.25
N TYR A 49 36.43 -28.74 -29.26
CA TYR A 49 37.21 -27.54 -29.60
C TYR A 49 36.34 -26.36 -30.02
N GLN A 50 35.31 -26.59 -30.84
CA GLN A 50 34.37 -25.54 -31.27
C GLN A 50 33.56 -24.97 -30.10
N TRP A 51 33.13 -25.83 -29.16
CA TRP A 51 32.45 -25.42 -27.94
C TRP A 51 33.38 -24.63 -27.01
N MET A 52 34.63 -25.07 -26.83
CA MET A 52 35.64 -24.34 -26.05
C MET A 52 35.90 -22.95 -26.62
N ARG A 53 36.00 -22.83 -27.96
CA ARG A 53 36.16 -21.54 -28.66
C ARG A 53 34.96 -20.63 -28.45
N ARG A 54 33.73 -21.15 -28.61
CA ARG A 54 32.49 -20.36 -28.49
C ARG A 54 32.22 -19.95 -27.04
N CYS A 55 32.55 -20.80 -26.07
CA CYS A 55 32.46 -20.44 -24.65
C CYS A 55 33.48 -19.36 -24.27
N ARG A 56 34.66 -19.33 -24.88
CA ARG A 56 35.65 -18.28 -24.64
C ARG A 56 35.18 -16.91 -25.14
N SER A 57 34.32 -16.86 -26.16
CA SER A 57 33.74 -15.62 -26.69
C SER A 57 32.40 -15.23 -26.08
N GLU A 58 31.55 -16.20 -25.74
CA GLU A 58 30.13 -15.98 -25.38
C GLU A 58 29.75 -16.48 -23.98
N GLY A 59 30.68 -17.10 -23.25
CA GLY A 59 30.41 -17.75 -21.95
C GLY A 59 29.56 -19.03 -22.07
N ILE A 60 29.03 -19.50 -20.94
CA ILE A 60 28.14 -20.68 -20.85
C ILE A 60 26.95 -20.63 -21.83
N PRO A 61 26.33 -19.46 -22.13
CA PRO A 61 25.26 -19.36 -23.13
C PRO A 61 25.66 -19.85 -24.53
N GLY A 62 26.93 -19.66 -24.94
CA GLY A 62 27.46 -20.11 -26.23
C GLY A 62 27.53 -21.65 -26.39
N LEU A 63 27.28 -22.41 -25.32
CA LEU A 63 27.23 -23.89 -25.33
C LEU A 63 25.82 -24.44 -25.64
N THR A 64 24.81 -23.57 -25.67
CA THR A 64 23.41 -23.94 -25.97
C THR A 64 23.15 -23.88 -27.48
N ASP A 65 22.45 -24.89 -28.04
CA ASP A 65 21.97 -24.81 -29.44
C ASP A 65 20.81 -23.82 -29.51
N GLY A 66 20.78 -22.97 -30.54
CA GLY A 66 19.76 -21.92 -30.73
C GLY A 66 18.31 -22.42 -30.83
N ARG A 67 18.06 -23.74 -30.82
CA ARG A 67 16.71 -24.32 -30.71
C ARG A 67 16.23 -24.53 -29.27
N ASN A 68 17.14 -24.50 -28.29
CA ASN A 68 16.86 -24.62 -26.85
C ASN A 68 17.37 -23.40 -26.07
N ALA A 69 17.66 -22.29 -26.76
CA ALA A 69 17.94 -21.03 -26.08
C ALA A 69 16.70 -20.64 -25.26
N PRO A 70 16.82 -20.45 -23.93
CA PRO A 70 15.79 -19.74 -23.20
C PRO A 70 15.50 -18.44 -23.96
N MET A 71 14.22 -18.10 -24.12
CA MET A 71 13.81 -16.82 -24.71
C MET A 71 14.73 -15.71 -24.21
N PRO A 72 15.17 -14.76 -25.05
CA PRO A 72 15.99 -13.65 -24.58
C PRO A 72 15.23 -13.04 -23.41
N ALA A 73 15.82 -13.10 -22.22
CA ALA A 73 15.30 -12.39 -21.08
C ALA A 73 15.19 -10.93 -21.57
N GLY A 74 13.99 -10.36 -21.50
CA GLY A 74 13.84 -8.91 -21.63
C GLY A 74 14.87 -8.24 -20.71
N PRO A 75 15.28 -7.00 -21.01
CA PRO A 75 16.40 -6.34 -20.34
C PRO A 75 16.36 -6.65 -18.84
N VAL A 76 17.37 -7.40 -18.38
CA VAL A 76 17.48 -7.79 -16.97
C VAL A 76 17.44 -6.50 -16.18
N PRO A 77 16.46 -6.32 -15.27
CA PRO A 77 16.41 -5.11 -14.48
C PRO A 77 17.76 -4.96 -13.81
N ARG A 78 18.34 -3.76 -13.89
CA ARG A 78 19.60 -3.49 -13.21
C ARG A 78 19.31 -3.72 -11.74
N ALA A 79 20.17 -4.44 -11.01
CA ALA A 79 19.94 -4.74 -9.59
C ALA A 79 19.65 -3.50 -8.70
N GLY A 80 19.95 -2.29 -9.18
CA GLY A 80 19.55 -1.03 -8.53
C GLY A 80 18.13 -0.55 -8.83
N ASP A 81 17.56 -0.87 -9.99
CA ASP A 81 16.17 -0.53 -10.36
C ASP A 81 15.18 -1.34 -9.50
N ASP A 82 15.49 -2.61 -9.25
CA ASP A 82 14.70 -3.49 -8.38
C ASP A 82 14.68 -2.99 -6.93
N VAL A 83 15.82 -2.50 -6.41
CA VAL A 83 15.93 -2.03 -5.02
C VAL A 83 15.15 -0.73 -4.82
N GLU A 84 15.23 0.21 -5.76
CA GLU A 84 14.46 1.46 -5.67
C GLU A 84 12.96 1.23 -5.86
N GLU A 85 12.57 0.31 -6.74
CA GLU A 85 11.16 -0.07 -6.89
C GLU A 85 10.63 -0.76 -5.63
N LEU A 86 11.38 -1.70 -5.05
CA LEU A 86 11.03 -2.34 -3.78
C LEU A 86 10.92 -1.32 -2.65
N ARG A 87 11.83 -0.34 -2.57
CA ARG A 87 11.75 0.75 -1.58
C ARG A 87 10.46 1.55 -1.75
N ARG A 88 10.07 1.90 -2.97
CA ARG A 88 8.81 2.59 -3.25
C ARG A 88 7.60 1.75 -2.85
N GLN A 89 7.62 0.45 -3.12
CA GLN A 89 6.55 -0.47 -2.73
C GLN A 89 6.42 -0.58 -1.21
N VAL A 90 7.54 -0.69 -0.48
CA VAL A 90 7.55 -0.72 0.98
C VAL A 90 6.94 0.55 1.56
N GLU A 91 7.30 1.72 1.04
CA GLU A 91 6.73 3.00 1.50
C GLU A 91 5.23 3.13 1.17
N ALA A 92 4.80 2.66 0.00
CA ALA A 92 3.38 2.61 -0.36
C ALA A 92 2.57 1.70 0.59
N LEU A 93 3.09 0.50 0.89
CA LEU A 93 2.47 -0.44 1.81
C LEU A 93 2.46 0.09 3.25
N ARG A 94 3.49 0.84 3.67
CA ARG A 94 3.50 1.51 4.97
C ARG A 94 2.37 2.53 5.10
N LEU A 95 2.20 3.36 4.08
CA LEU A 95 1.11 4.33 4.03
C LEU A 95 -0.26 3.65 4.06
N GLU A 96 -0.46 2.60 3.26
CA GLU A 96 -1.72 1.86 3.23
C GLU A 96 -2.05 1.23 4.59
N ASN A 97 -1.07 0.57 5.22
CA ASN A 97 -1.24 0.01 6.55
C ASN A 97 -1.56 1.09 7.60
N ALA A 98 -0.92 2.27 7.52
CA ALA A 98 -1.21 3.38 8.41
C ALA A 98 -2.66 3.88 8.24
N VAL A 99 -3.12 4.05 6.99
CA VAL A 99 -4.51 4.43 6.69
C VAL A 99 -5.50 3.42 7.24
N MET A 100 -5.28 2.11 7.01
CA MET A 100 -6.18 1.06 7.49
C MET A 100 -6.27 1.03 9.02
N ARG A 101 -5.11 1.03 9.70
CA ARG A 101 -5.04 1.03 11.17
C ARG A 101 -5.76 2.22 11.77
N GLU A 102 -5.53 3.40 11.20
CA GLU A 102 -6.12 4.62 11.72
C GLU A 102 -7.60 4.74 11.39
N THR A 103 -8.03 4.25 10.22
CA THR A 103 -9.46 4.17 9.89
C THR A 103 -10.18 3.28 10.91
N ILE A 104 -9.60 2.14 11.28
CA ILE A 104 -10.15 1.28 12.34
C ILE A 104 -10.20 2.01 13.68
N ASN A 105 -9.17 2.78 14.05
CA ASN A 105 -9.16 3.55 15.28
C ASN A 105 -10.28 4.60 15.32
N VAL A 106 -10.45 5.36 14.22
CA VAL A 106 -11.48 6.39 14.10
C VAL A 106 -12.88 5.76 14.11
N LEU A 107 -13.10 4.68 13.34
CA LEU A 107 -14.39 4.00 13.29
C LEU A 107 -14.75 3.28 14.60
N LYS A 108 -13.76 2.85 15.40
CA LYS A 108 -14.01 2.30 16.73
C LYS A 108 -14.28 3.37 17.78
N ALA A 109 -13.86 4.61 17.54
CA ALA A 109 -14.09 5.74 18.45
C ALA A 109 -15.49 6.34 18.29
N ASP A 110 -16.07 6.27 17.09
CA ASP A 110 -17.45 6.68 16.80
C ASP A 110 -18.41 5.47 16.88
N ASP A 111 -19.66 5.72 17.29
CA ASP A 111 -20.68 4.74 17.73
C ASP A 111 -20.73 3.40 16.94
N PRO A 112 -20.70 2.21 17.58
CA PRO A 112 -20.68 0.88 16.93
C PRO A 112 -21.89 0.54 16.05
N ARG A 113 -22.89 1.43 15.98
CA ARG A 113 -24.19 1.23 15.32
C ARG A 113 -24.26 1.80 13.91
N LEU A 114 -23.24 2.51 13.46
CA LEU A 114 -23.17 3.04 12.10
C LEU A 114 -22.70 1.92 11.14
N GLU A 115 -23.49 1.66 10.11
CA GLU A 115 -23.17 0.73 9.02
C GLU A 115 -21.73 0.97 8.50
N PRO A 116 -20.89 -0.07 8.31
CA PRO A 116 -19.49 0.04 7.86
C PRO A 116 -19.26 0.65 6.46
N SER A 117 -20.26 1.30 5.88
CA SER A 117 -20.14 1.98 4.60
C SER A 117 -19.11 3.11 4.66
N MET A 118 -18.50 3.40 3.51
CA MET A 118 -17.37 4.32 3.31
C MET A 118 -17.30 5.46 4.36
N PRO A 119 -16.15 5.64 5.05
CA PRO A 119 -16.03 6.60 6.14
C PRO A 119 -16.45 8.00 5.70
N ALA A 120 -17.11 8.73 6.60
CA ALA A 120 -17.54 10.10 6.35
C ALA A 120 -16.32 11.00 6.03
N ASN A 121 -16.54 12.12 5.33
CA ASN A 121 -15.45 13.04 5.01
C ASN A 121 -14.74 13.58 6.28
N GLY A 122 -15.48 13.74 7.38
CA GLY A 122 -14.93 14.10 8.68
C GLY A 122 -14.01 13.01 9.26
N GLU A 123 -14.42 11.75 9.23
CA GLU A 123 -13.61 10.60 9.68
C GLU A 123 -12.34 10.46 8.82
N ARG A 124 -12.48 10.54 7.50
CA ARG A 124 -11.34 10.56 6.56
C ARG A 124 -10.38 11.71 6.86
N THR A 125 -10.90 12.86 7.26
CA THR A 125 -10.07 14.01 7.64
C THR A 125 -9.29 13.74 8.93
N ARG A 126 -9.90 13.09 9.93
CA ARG A 126 -9.20 12.67 11.16
C ARG A 126 -8.10 11.66 10.87
N VAL A 127 -8.36 10.67 10.02
CA VAL A 127 -7.35 9.69 9.57
C VAL A 127 -6.17 10.42 8.94
N VAL A 128 -6.42 11.33 7.99
CA VAL A 128 -5.36 12.12 7.34
C VAL A 128 -4.57 12.95 8.36
N ASP A 129 -5.23 13.60 9.32
CA ASP A 129 -4.56 14.42 10.33
C ASP A 129 -3.65 13.62 11.26
N ALA A 130 -3.96 12.36 11.55
CA ALA A 130 -3.13 11.49 12.36
C ALA A 130 -1.86 11.00 11.63
N ILE A 131 -1.93 10.71 10.32
CA ILE A 131 -0.81 10.09 9.57
C ILE A 131 0.01 11.09 8.73
N ARG A 132 -0.51 12.30 8.48
CA ARG A 132 0.15 13.30 7.59
C ARG A 132 1.53 13.76 8.06
N GLY A 133 1.85 13.60 9.35
CA GLY A 133 3.17 13.95 9.89
C GLY A 133 4.28 13.06 9.38
N GLU A 134 3.97 11.78 9.12
CA GLU A 134 4.94 10.76 8.68
C GLU A 134 5.03 10.66 7.16
N PHE A 135 3.89 10.69 6.46
CA PHE A 135 3.83 10.42 5.01
C PHE A 135 3.63 11.66 4.14
N GLY A 136 3.37 12.82 4.75
CA GLY A 136 3.07 14.07 4.05
C GLY A 136 1.64 14.16 3.51
N LEU A 137 1.07 15.37 3.54
CA LEU A 137 -0.35 15.61 3.27
C LEU A 137 -0.82 15.09 1.91
N ALA A 138 -0.05 15.31 0.84
CA ALA A 138 -0.47 14.95 -0.52
C ALA A 138 -0.62 13.43 -0.70
N ALA A 139 0.31 12.64 -0.14
CA ALA A 139 0.27 11.20 -0.19
C ALA A 139 -0.92 10.66 0.63
N CYS A 140 -1.14 11.19 1.83
CA CYS A 140 -2.27 10.79 2.67
C CYS A 140 -3.63 11.10 2.01
N LEU A 141 -3.79 12.29 1.42
CA LEU A 141 -5.02 12.66 0.71
C LEU A 141 -5.30 11.74 -0.47
N LYS A 142 -4.25 11.35 -1.21
CA LYS A 142 -4.37 10.40 -2.33
C LYS A 142 -4.77 9.02 -1.82
N ALA A 143 -4.12 8.51 -0.77
CA ALA A 143 -4.39 7.19 -0.21
C ALA A 143 -5.80 7.07 0.38
N VAL A 144 -6.29 8.13 1.04
CA VAL A 144 -7.64 8.18 1.63
C VAL A 144 -8.73 8.55 0.61
N GLY A 145 -8.35 9.04 -0.58
CA GLY A 145 -9.29 9.49 -1.61
C GLY A 145 -10.02 10.78 -1.26
N LEU A 146 -9.36 11.72 -0.55
CA LEU A 146 -9.95 12.98 -0.10
C LEU A 146 -9.41 14.17 -0.92
N LYS A 147 -10.31 15.00 -1.44
CA LYS A 147 -9.90 16.24 -2.15
C LYS A 147 -9.32 17.25 -1.15
N ARG A 148 -8.28 17.98 -1.57
CA ARG A 148 -7.60 18.99 -0.73
C ARG A 148 -8.56 20.08 -0.21
N GLY A 149 -9.48 20.57 -1.02
CA GLY A 149 -10.48 21.56 -0.60
C GLY A 149 -11.43 21.01 0.48
N THR A 150 -11.89 19.78 0.29
CA THR A 150 -12.71 19.06 1.29
C THR A 150 -11.96 18.88 2.59
N TYR A 151 -10.68 18.47 2.53
CA TYR A 151 -9.84 18.32 3.71
C TYR A 151 -9.76 19.59 4.56
N TYR A 152 -9.45 20.74 3.97
CA TYR A 152 -9.37 21.98 4.75
C TYR A 152 -10.73 22.45 5.26
N TYR A 153 -11.80 22.23 4.49
CA TYR A 153 -13.17 22.54 4.93
C TYR A 153 -13.56 21.69 6.16
N GLU A 154 -13.45 20.36 6.05
CA GLU A 154 -13.78 19.42 7.12
C GLU A 154 -12.90 19.63 8.34
N ARG A 155 -11.60 19.85 8.15
CA ARG A 155 -10.67 20.12 9.25
C ARG A 155 -11.05 21.39 10.01
N SER A 156 -11.46 22.43 9.29
CA SER A 156 -11.94 23.68 9.90
C SER A 156 -13.28 23.47 10.62
N ALA A 157 -14.17 22.67 10.05
CA ALA A 157 -15.46 22.33 10.67
C ALA A 157 -15.27 21.49 11.95
N ILE A 158 -14.36 20.51 11.94
CA ILE A 158 -14.00 19.71 13.12
C ILE A 158 -13.39 20.61 14.20
N ALA A 159 -12.44 21.49 13.83
CA ALA A 159 -11.79 22.40 14.76
C ALA A 159 -12.74 23.44 15.37
N ALA A 160 -13.76 23.88 14.62
CA ALA A 160 -14.80 24.76 15.12
C ALA A 160 -15.69 24.10 16.18
N GLY A 161 -15.71 22.76 16.24
CA GLY A 161 -16.57 21.98 17.13
C GLY A 161 -18.06 22.21 16.88
N ASP A 162 -18.90 21.71 17.80
CA ASP A 162 -20.33 22.05 17.76
C ASP A 162 -20.53 23.46 18.33
N ARG A 163 -20.67 24.45 17.44
CA ARG A 163 -21.01 25.85 17.80
C ARG A 163 -22.22 25.94 18.74
N TYR A 164 -23.14 24.97 18.68
CA TYR A 164 -24.34 24.94 19.49
C TYR A 164 -24.24 24.00 20.68
N ALA A 165 -23.07 23.43 21.01
CA ALA A 165 -22.93 22.43 22.08
C ALA A 165 -23.60 22.85 23.41
N VAL A 166 -23.29 24.07 23.88
CA VAL A 166 -23.88 24.64 25.11
C VAL A 166 -25.39 24.78 24.99
N LEU A 167 -25.86 25.29 23.84
CA LEU A 167 -27.29 25.44 23.57
C LEU A 167 -28.00 24.09 23.48
N ARG A 168 -27.39 23.06 22.88
CA ARG A 168 -27.94 21.70 22.83
C ARG A 168 -28.07 21.11 24.23
N ALA A 169 -27.05 21.27 25.07
CA ALA A 169 -27.08 20.83 26.47
C ALA A 169 -28.20 21.54 27.26
N ARG A 170 -28.35 22.86 27.10
CA ARG A 170 -29.42 23.62 27.78
C ARG A 170 -30.80 23.23 27.28
N VAL A 171 -30.98 23.09 25.97
CA VAL A 171 -32.25 22.62 25.37
C VAL A 171 -32.61 21.22 25.87
N ALA A 172 -31.64 20.30 25.95
CA ALA A 172 -31.86 18.96 26.50
C ALA A 172 -32.26 19.04 27.99
N GLY A 173 -31.57 19.85 28.79
CA GLY A 173 -31.92 20.04 30.21
C GLY A 173 -33.35 20.58 30.40
N LEU A 174 -33.74 21.59 29.63
CA LEU A 174 -35.11 22.13 29.66
C LEU A 174 -36.15 21.12 29.18
N PHE A 175 -35.81 20.31 28.18
CA PHE A 175 -36.68 19.26 27.68
C PHE A 175 -36.94 18.20 28.76
N GLU A 176 -35.90 17.75 29.49
CA GLU A 176 -36.07 16.82 30.62
C GLU A 176 -36.83 17.45 31.78
N GLN A 177 -36.52 18.69 32.16
CA GLN A 177 -37.24 19.42 33.22
C GLN A 177 -38.73 19.57 32.91
N GLY A 178 -39.07 19.75 31.63
CA GLY A 178 -40.43 19.77 31.13
C GLY A 178 -41.10 18.40 30.99
N GLY A 179 -40.50 17.34 31.51
CA GLY A 179 -41.00 15.97 31.39
C GLY A 179 -41.09 15.49 29.94
N ARG A 180 -40.29 16.07 29.03
CA ARG A 180 -40.27 15.78 27.60
C ARG A 180 -41.55 16.19 26.84
N VAL A 181 -42.42 17.00 27.46
CA VAL A 181 -43.68 17.49 26.84
C VAL A 181 -43.49 18.85 26.17
N TRP A 182 -42.49 19.62 26.60
CA TRP A 182 -42.26 20.95 26.07
C TRP A 182 -41.70 20.92 24.64
N GLY A 183 -42.47 21.50 23.72
CA GLY A 183 -42.01 21.76 22.36
C GLY A 183 -41.07 22.98 22.28
N TYR A 184 -40.48 23.17 21.10
CA TYR A 184 -39.48 24.22 20.85
C TYR A 184 -39.95 25.64 21.17
N ARG A 185 -41.25 25.95 21.07
CA ARG A 185 -41.80 27.28 21.41
C ARG A 185 -41.65 27.57 22.91
N THR A 186 -41.99 26.59 23.75
CA THR A 186 -41.88 26.70 25.21
C THR A 186 -40.42 26.76 25.64
N ILE A 187 -39.57 25.88 25.08
CA ILE A 187 -38.14 25.87 25.39
C ILE A 187 -37.48 27.19 24.95
N HIS A 188 -37.82 27.72 23.77
CA HIS A 188 -37.31 29.02 23.31
C HIS A 188 -37.68 30.16 24.25
N ARG A 189 -38.90 30.15 24.80
CA ARG A 189 -39.32 31.11 25.82
C ARG A 189 -38.51 30.95 27.11
N MET A 190 -38.32 29.72 27.59
CA MET A 190 -37.54 29.44 28.80
C MET A 190 -36.08 29.87 28.68
N LEU A 191 -35.44 29.63 27.52
CA LEU A 191 -34.07 30.07 27.25
C LEU A 191 -33.90 31.60 27.34
N ARG A 192 -34.95 32.37 27.03
CA ARG A 192 -34.94 33.84 27.09
C ARG A 192 -35.28 34.39 28.47
N LEU A 193 -36.10 33.69 29.22
CA LEU A 193 -36.56 34.10 30.55
C LEU A 193 -35.61 33.65 31.67
N ASP A 194 -34.59 32.87 31.34
CA ASP A 194 -33.56 32.46 32.26
C ASP A 194 -32.78 33.66 32.78
N GLU A 195 -33.01 34.04 34.04
CA GLU A 195 -32.41 35.23 34.66
C GLU A 195 -30.90 35.06 34.92
N SER A 196 -30.42 33.82 34.99
CA SER A 196 -29.02 33.52 35.32
C SER A 196 -28.10 33.54 34.10
N ASP A 197 -28.60 33.09 32.94
CA ASP A 197 -27.85 33.04 31.68
C ASP A 197 -28.82 33.10 30.48
N PRO A 198 -29.31 34.29 30.11
CA PRO A 198 -30.30 34.44 29.05
C PRO A 198 -29.68 34.20 27.67
N ILE A 199 -30.10 33.13 27.00
CA ILE A 199 -29.60 32.77 25.66
C ILE A 199 -30.53 33.33 24.58
N VAL A 200 -30.11 34.41 23.93
CA VAL A 200 -30.85 35.02 22.82
C VAL A 200 -30.54 34.31 21.51
N VAL A 201 -31.40 33.37 21.13
CA VAL A 201 -31.32 32.63 19.85
C VAL A 201 -32.60 32.76 19.05
N SER A 202 -32.51 32.54 17.74
CA SER A 202 -33.70 32.43 16.90
C SER A 202 -34.45 31.14 17.22
N GLU A 203 -35.78 31.22 17.28
CA GLU A 203 -36.66 30.06 17.45
C GLU A 203 -36.38 28.94 16.43
N LYS A 204 -36.00 29.31 15.20
CA LYS A 204 -35.62 28.36 14.14
C LYS A 204 -34.42 27.50 14.54
N VAL A 205 -33.46 28.07 15.27
CA VAL A 205 -32.27 27.35 15.74
C VAL A 205 -32.67 26.33 16.80
N VAL A 206 -33.53 26.72 17.76
CA VAL A 206 -34.05 25.81 18.80
C VAL A 206 -34.83 24.66 18.16
N ARG A 207 -35.72 24.95 17.21
CA ARG A 207 -36.48 23.93 16.48
C ARG A 207 -35.56 22.93 15.78
N ARG A 208 -34.52 23.42 15.11
CA ARG A 208 -33.54 22.58 14.42
C ARG A 208 -32.76 21.71 15.41
N ILE A 209 -32.30 22.28 16.52
CA ILE A 209 -31.55 21.56 17.57
C ILE A 209 -32.39 20.46 18.18
N MET A 210 -33.67 20.73 18.48
CA MET A 210 -34.56 19.68 18.99
C MET A 210 -34.73 18.57 17.96
N ARG A 211 -34.90 18.89 16.67
CA ARG A 211 -35.06 17.89 15.61
C ARG A 211 -33.81 17.01 15.41
N GLU A 212 -32.63 17.61 15.46
CA GLU A 212 -31.34 16.93 15.25
C GLU A 212 -30.82 16.23 16.52
N GLY A 213 -31.36 16.57 17.68
CA GLY A 213 -30.87 16.15 18.99
C GLY A 213 -31.64 14.96 19.58
N PRO A 214 -31.35 14.60 20.84
CA PRO A 214 -32.00 13.48 21.54
C PRO A 214 -33.47 13.75 21.87
N CYS A 215 -33.97 14.95 21.61
CA CYS A 215 -35.38 15.30 21.68
C CYS A 215 -36.07 14.66 20.46
N GLY A 216 -36.60 13.45 20.61
CA GLY A 216 -37.26 12.71 19.51
C GLY A 216 -38.31 13.54 18.75
N PRO A 217 -38.77 13.07 17.57
CA PRO A 217 -39.71 13.81 16.74
C PRO A 217 -40.94 14.19 17.55
N CYS A 218 -41.22 15.49 17.64
CA CYS A 218 -42.41 15.99 18.29
C CYS A 218 -43.63 15.50 17.50
N THR A 219 -44.32 14.48 18.00
CA THR A 219 -45.66 14.06 17.54
C THR A 219 -46.70 15.06 18.02
#